data_AF-A0A9D1CXK3-F1
#
_entry.id   AF-A0A9D1CXK3-F1
#
_cell.length_a   1.000
_cell.length_b   1.000
_cell.length_c   1.000
_cell.angle_alpha   90.00
_cell.angle_beta   90.00
_cell.angle_gamma   90.00
#
_symmetry.space_group_name_H-M   'P 1'
#
loop_
_entity.id
_entity.type
_entity.pdbx_description
1 polymer ?
#
loop_
_entity_poly.entity_id
_entity_poly.type
_entity_poly.pdbx_seq_one_letter_code
_entity_poly.pdbx_strand_id
1 'polypeptide(L)' 'MYKTVVIDYSPKADNMAQKVEEKANEMLENGYELVTMSITGTAKAILVFKK' A
#
# COMPACT_ATOMS: atom_id res chain seq x y z
N MET A 1 -6.82 1.70 -15.35
CA MET A 1 -6.98 0.30 -14.85
C MET A 1 -6.73 0.29 -13.35
N TYR A 2 -7.54 -0.41 -12.55
CA TYR A 2 -7.33 -0.49 -11.09
C TYR A 2 -6.52 -1.73 -10.71
N LYS A 3 -5.60 -1.56 -9.76
CA LYS A 3 -4.80 -2.65 -9.18
C LYS A 3 -4.79 -2.51 -7.66
N THR A 4 -5.02 -3.61 -6.95
CA THR A 4 -4.97 -3.64 -5.49
C THR A 4 -3.74 -4.42 -5.04
N VAL A 5 -3.02 -3.90 -4.06
CA VAL A 5 -1.88 -4.56 -3.43
C VAL A 5 -2.15 -4.69 -1.94
N VAL A 6 -1.82 -5.86 -1.37
CA VAL A 6 -1.92 -6.11 0.06
C VAL A 6 -0.52 -6.09 0.66
N ILE A 7 -0.32 -5.30 1.70
CA ILE A 7 0.84 -5.40 2.58
C ILE A 7 0.46 -6.36 3.69
N ASP A 8 1.26 -7.41 3.86
CA ASP A 8 1.07 -8.41 4.88
C ASP A 8 1.30 -7.86 6.30
N TYR A 9 1.14 -8.75 7.28
CA TYR A 9 1.19 -8.42 8.70
C TYR A 9 2.39 -7.54 9.07
N SER A 10 2.09 -6.35 9.58
CA SER A 10 3.07 -5.37 10.07
C SER A 10 2.47 -4.60 11.24
N PRO A 11 2.55 -5.13 12.47
CA PRO A 11 1.84 -4.59 13.64
C PRO A 11 2.40 -3.26 14.14
N LYS A 12 3.65 -2.94 13.83
CA LYS A 12 4.26 -1.65 14.18
C LYS A 12 3.84 -0.60 13.15
N ALA A 13 3.26 0.49 13.64
CA ALA A 13 2.77 1.59 12.80
C ALA A 13 3.88 2.16 11.89
N ASP A 14 5.06 2.44 12.45
CA ASP A 14 6.19 2.99 11.69
C ASP A 14 6.63 2.04 10.56
N ASN A 15 6.74 0.74 10.85
CA ASN A 15 7.06 -0.26 9.85
C ASN A 15 5.97 -0.39 8.78
N MET A 16 4.70 -0.25 9.16
CA MET A 16 3.58 -0.26 8.20
C MET A 16 3.66 0.96 7.27
N ALA A 17 3.88 2.15 7.83
CA ALA A 17 4.00 3.39 7.07
C ALA A 17 5.15 3.32 6.06
N GLN A 18 6.32 2.83 6.49
CA GLN A 18 7.47 2.63 5.61
C GLN A 18 7.14 1.68 4.44
N LYS A 19 6.53 0.53 4.72
CA LYS A 19 6.14 -0.44 3.67
C LYS A 19 5.12 0.13 2.70
N VAL A 20 4.18 0.95 3.18
CA VAL A 20 3.20 1.66 2.34
C VAL A 20 3.92 2.61 1.39
N GLU A 21 4.83 3.43 1.91
CA GLU A 21 5.60 4.40 1.13
C GLU A 21 6.47 3.71 0.07
N GLU A 22 7.24 2.69 0.47
CA GLU A 22 8.07 1.90 -0.45
C GLU A 22 7.23 1.30 -1.59
N LYS A 23 6.07 0.70 -1.27
CA LYS A 23 5.20 0.11 -2.28
C LYS A 23 4.53 1.16 -3.16
N ALA A 24 4.18 2.32 -2.60
CA ALA A 24 3.59 3.42 -3.36
C ALA A 24 4.60 3.99 -4.38
N ASN A 25 5.84 4.18 -3.97
CA ASN A 25 6.93 4.67 -4.84
C ASN A 25 7.24 3.67 -5.96
N GLU A 26 7.37 2.38 -5.64
CA GLU A 26 7.54 1.32 -6.65
C GLU A 26 6.39 1.32 -7.67
N MET A 27 5.15 1.47 -7.21
CA MET A 27 3.99 1.52 -8.09
C MET A 27 3.98 2.79 -8.96
N LEU A 28 4.41 3.92 -8.41
CA LEU A 28 4.53 5.19 -9.15
C LEU A 28 5.54 5.09 -10.29
N GLU A 29 6.71 4.47 -10.05
CA GLU A 29 7.70 4.19 -11.11
C GLU A 29 7.14 3.29 -12.22
N ASN A 30 6.19 2.40 -11.86
CA ASN A 30 5.47 1.56 -12.80
C ASN A 30 4.27 2.26 -13.48
N GLY A 31 4.09 3.57 -13.25
CA GLY A 31 3.04 4.41 -13.83
C GLY A 31 1.67 4.24 -13.16
N TYR A 32 1.62 3.80 -11.91
CA TYR A 32 0.39 3.70 -11.13
C TYR A 32 0.35 4.76 -10.02
N GLU A 33 -0.75 5.50 -9.92
CA GLU A 33 -1.00 6.44 -8.83
C GLU A 33 -1.75 5.76 -7.69
N LEU A 34 -1.34 6.01 -6.44
CA LEU A 34 -2.06 5.57 -5.25
C LEU A 34 -3.34 6.39 -5.09
N VAL A 35 -4.49 5.71 -5.08
CA VAL A 35 -5.81 6.36 -4.97
C VAL A 35 -6.29 6.39 -3.53
N THR A 36 -6.17 5.27 -2.82
CA THR A 36 -6.61 5.14 -1.44
C THR A 36 -5.96 3.93 -0.78
N MET A 37 -5.96 3.91 0.56
CA MET A 37 -5.53 2.75 1.34
C MET A 37 -6.36 2.58 2.62
N SER A 38 -6.32 1.38 3.18
CA SER A 38 -6.87 1.08 4.51
C SER A 38 -5.96 0.11 5.24
N ILE A 39 -5.81 0.29 6.55
CA ILE A 39 -5.19 -0.69 7.45
C ILE A 39 -6.32 -1.53 8.06
N THR A 40 -6.15 -2.85 8.09
CA THR A 40 -7.13 -3.79 8.66
C THR A 40 -6.86 -4.01 10.16
N GLY A 41 -7.87 -4.48 10.89
CA GLY A 41 -7.70 -4.89 12.30
C GLY A 41 -6.73 -6.07 12.50
N THR A 42 -6.32 -6.74 11.42
CA THR A 42 -5.30 -7.80 11.41
C THR A 42 -3.89 -7.27 11.10
N ALA A 43 -3.69 -5.94 11.21
CA ALA A 43 -2.45 -5.24 10.91
C ALA A 43 -1.87 -5.55 9.51
N LYS A 44 -2.75 -5.69 8.51
CA LYS A 44 -2.41 -5.68 7.08
C LYS A 44 -2.82 -4.34 6.49
N ALA A 45 -2.31 -3.99 5.31
CA ALA A 45 -2.81 -2.84 4.57
C ALA A 45 -3.29 -3.24 3.18
N ILE A 46 -4.33 -2.57 2.71
CA ILE A 46 -4.88 -2.70 1.36
C ILE A 46 -4.67 -1.37 0.66
N LEU A 47 -3.93 -1.36 -0.45
CA LEU A 47 -3.62 -0.18 -1.24
C LEU A 47 -4.28 -0.32 -2.61
N VAL A 48 -5.00 0.70 -3.05
CA VAL A 48 -5.68 0.74 -4.35
C VAL A 48 -4.97 1.74 -5.24
N PHE A 49 -4.56 1.27 -6.41
CA PHE A 49 -3.82 2.04 -7.40
C PHE A 49 -4.61 2.17 -8.70
N LYS A 50 -4.37 3.26 -9.43
CA LYS A 50 -4.93 3.52 -10.76
C LYS A 50 -3.80 3.81 -11.74
N LYS A 51 -3.82 3.13 -12.89
CA LYS A 51 -3.07 3.49 -14.09
C LYS A 51 -3.96 4.28 -15.04
#